data_AF-A0A2E5GSY1-F1
#
_entry.id   AF-A0A2E5GSY1-F1
#
_cell.length_a   1.000
_cell.length_b   1.000
_cell.length_c   1.000
_cell.angle_alpha   90.00
_cell.angle_beta   90.00
_cell.angle_gamma   90.00
#
_symmetry.space_group_name_H-M   'P 1'
#
loop_
_entity.id
_entity.type
_entity.pdbx_description
1 polymer ?
#
loop_
_entity_poly.entity_id
_entity_poly.type
_entity_poly.pdbx_seq_one_letter_code
_entity_poly.pdbx_strand_id
1 'polypeptide(L)'
;MASKPKHSNAFKLFNYPFTIWVANMYMVSEVEAREVGTFSTGNMAEDQQLAQQECRRMVTISKMVEIVEMGGSFSFINGEDAQRAYDIIVGHLSDWVDAINNRVNIRRPPKDDLRQLDALAAMIYKSARIRMVSDTSVPKLVQKLLNMSPMATPQKLVKDSVAKDHKHPITDMIADVGELRDIRRWRD
;
A
#
# COMPACT_ATOMS: atom_id res chain seq x y z
N MET A 1 -19.77 18.59 19.31
CA MET A 1 -19.25 17.21 19.13
C MET A 1 -17.74 17.28 19.06
N ALA A 2 -17.01 16.69 20.01
CA ALA A 2 -15.55 16.72 20.01
C ALA A 2 -15.01 16.06 18.73
N SER A 3 -14.18 16.76 17.95
CA SER A 3 -13.57 16.17 16.76
C SER A 3 -12.68 15.00 17.20
N LYS A 4 -12.97 13.79 16.72
CA LYS A 4 -12.12 12.62 16.97
C LYS A 4 -10.66 12.98 16.63
N PRO A 5 -9.68 12.62 17.48
CA PRO A 5 -8.28 12.92 17.19
C PRO A 5 -7.91 12.29 15.84
N LYS A 6 -7.26 13.07 14.97
CA LYS A 6 -6.78 12.57 13.68
C LYS A 6 -5.70 11.52 13.94
N HIS A 7 -6.03 10.24 13.74
CA HIS A 7 -5.06 9.16 13.86
C HIS A 7 -3.94 9.33 12.82
N SER A 8 -2.68 9.16 13.24
CA SER A 8 -1.51 9.13 12.36
C SER A 8 -1.63 8.00 11.34
N ASN A 9 -1.00 8.14 10.16
CA ASN A 9 -1.00 7.10 9.14
C ASN A 9 -0.33 5.81 9.63
N ALA A 10 0.71 5.93 10.46
CA ALA A 10 1.33 4.78 11.14
C ALA A 10 0.30 4.01 11.99
N PHE A 11 -0.53 4.74 12.76
CA PHE A 11 -1.59 4.11 13.57
C PHE A 11 -2.62 3.39 12.70
N LYS A 12 -2.98 3.96 11.54
CA LYS A 12 -3.94 3.34 10.63
C LYS A 12 -3.41 2.05 10.03
N LEU A 13 -2.12 1.98 9.73
CA LEU A 13 -1.46 0.80 9.15
C LEU A 13 -1.65 -0.46 10.01
N PHE A 14 -1.52 -0.31 11.33
CA PHE A 14 -1.59 -1.43 12.28
C PHE A 14 -2.99 -1.69 12.86
N ASN A 15 -3.88 -0.70 12.88
CA ASN A 15 -5.15 -0.81 13.61
C ASN A 15 -6.40 -0.85 12.71
N TYR A 16 -6.28 -0.52 11.43
CA TYR A 16 -7.44 -0.45 10.54
C TYR A 16 -7.49 -1.73 9.69
N PRO A 17 -8.47 -2.62 9.94
CA PRO A 17 -8.64 -3.81 9.13
C PRO A 17 -9.33 -3.49 7.81
N PHE A 18 -8.89 -4.16 6.76
CA PHE A 18 -9.47 -4.13 5.42
C PHE A 18 -9.95 -5.52 5.05
N THR A 19 -11.02 -5.57 4.26
CA THR A 19 -11.59 -6.86 3.86
C THR A 19 -11.00 -7.28 2.51
N ILE A 20 -10.34 -8.44 2.48
CA ILE A 20 -9.67 -8.98 1.29
C ILE A 20 -10.05 -10.45 1.07
N TRP A 21 -9.83 -10.91 -0.16
CA TRP A 21 -9.74 -12.31 -0.53
C TRP A 21 -8.28 -12.75 -0.45
N VAL A 22 -8.04 -13.84 0.27
CA VAL A 22 -6.71 -14.43 0.47
C VAL A 22 -6.84 -15.92 0.70
N ALA A 23 -5.88 -16.70 0.20
CA ALA A 23 -5.87 -18.15 0.42
C ALA A 23 -5.75 -18.47 1.92
N ASN A 24 -6.50 -19.49 2.37
CA ASN A 24 -6.58 -19.84 3.78
C ASN A 24 -5.23 -20.25 4.39
N MET A 25 -4.33 -20.81 3.56
CA MET A 25 -2.98 -21.19 3.97
C MET A 25 -2.16 -20.05 4.60
N TYR A 26 -2.33 -18.81 4.14
CA TYR A 26 -1.56 -17.66 4.64
C TYR A 26 -2.15 -17.02 5.91
N MET A 27 -3.30 -17.51 6.37
CA MET A 27 -3.96 -16.98 7.57
C MET A 27 -3.51 -17.65 8.85
N VAL A 28 -3.02 -18.89 8.76
CA VAL A 28 -2.56 -19.65 9.92
C VAL A 28 -1.16 -19.19 10.26
N SER A 29 -0.94 -18.76 11.51
CA SER A 29 0.43 -18.44 11.94
C SER A 29 1.27 -19.72 12.07
N GLU A 30 2.58 -19.64 11.82
CA GLU A 30 3.46 -20.80 11.96
C GLU A 30 3.45 -21.38 13.38
N VAL A 31 3.28 -20.51 14.38
CA VAL A 31 3.20 -20.91 15.79
C VAL A 31 1.92 -21.72 16.05
N GLU A 32 0.77 -21.24 15.59
CA GLU A 32 -0.49 -21.99 15.70
C GLU A 32 -0.44 -23.30 14.92
N ALA A 33 0.14 -23.29 13.72
CA ALA A 33 0.31 -24.49 12.91
C ALA A 33 1.18 -25.54 13.61
N ARG A 34 2.21 -25.12 14.37
CA ARG A 34 3.09 -26.02 15.12
C ARG A 34 2.46 -26.54 16.41
N GLU A 35 1.71 -25.70 17.13
CA GLU A 35 1.13 -26.07 18.43
C GLU A 35 -0.18 -26.84 18.31
N VAL A 36 -1.06 -26.40 17.41
CA VAL A 36 -2.43 -26.95 17.26
C VAL A 36 -2.51 -27.93 16.08
N GLY A 37 -1.64 -27.77 15.08
CA GLY A 37 -1.74 -28.50 13.83
C GLY A 37 -2.85 -27.99 12.92
N THR A 38 -3.08 -28.69 11.82
CA THR A 38 -4.14 -28.40 10.86
C THR A 38 -5.09 -29.57 10.75
N PHE A 39 -6.39 -29.29 10.72
CA PHE A 39 -7.40 -30.31 10.45
C PHE A 39 -7.25 -30.82 9.01
N SER A 40 -7.19 -32.14 8.85
CA SER A 40 -7.10 -32.82 7.56
C SER A 40 -8.33 -33.68 7.35
N THR A 41 -8.84 -33.72 6.12
CA THR A 41 -9.94 -34.63 5.73
C THR A 41 -9.45 -36.06 5.49
N GLY A 42 -8.13 -36.30 5.56
CA GLY A 42 -7.48 -37.57 5.24
C GLY A 42 -7.22 -37.77 3.75
N ASN A 43 -7.71 -36.87 2.90
CA ASN A 43 -7.43 -36.86 1.46
C ASN A 43 -6.53 -35.67 1.10
N MET A 44 -5.28 -35.96 0.76
CA MET A 44 -4.26 -34.94 0.45
C MET A 44 -4.69 -33.99 -0.67
N ALA A 45 -5.43 -34.47 -1.67
CA ALA A 45 -5.87 -33.63 -2.79
C ALA A 45 -6.92 -32.60 -2.37
N GLU A 46 -7.85 -33.01 -1.50
CA GLU A 46 -8.90 -32.13 -0.98
C GLU A 46 -8.33 -31.13 0.05
N ASP A 47 -7.42 -31.59 0.91
CA ASP A 47 -6.73 -30.72 1.87
C ASP A 47 -5.94 -29.62 1.18
N GLN A 48 -5.26 -29.94 0.08
CA GLN A 48 -4.52 -28.96 -0.70
C GLN A 48 -5.48 -27.94 -1.35
N GLN A 49 -6.64 -28.38 -1.85
CA GLN A 49 -7.65 -27.49 -2.40
C GLN A 49 -8.25 -26.56 -1.33
N LEU A 50 -8.54 -27.09 -0.14
CA LEU A 50 -9.05 -26.32 1.00
C LEU A 50 -8.03 -25.28 1.49
N ALA A 51 -6.74 -25.62 1.48
CA ALA A 51 -5.68 -24.69 1.84
C ALA A 51 -5.54 -23.54 0.83
N GLN A 52 -5.71 -23.83 -0.46
CA GLN A 52 -5.63 -22.85 -1.55
C GLN A 52 -6.92 -22.04 -1.73
N GLN A 53 -8.03 -22.47 -1.14
CA GLN A 53 -9.31 -21.79 -1.27
C GLN A 53 -9.22 -20.35 -0.75
N GLU A 54 -9.63 -19.41 -1.60
CA GLU A 54 -9.70 -18.00 -1.22
C GLU A 54 -10.85 -17.79 -0.22
N CYS A 55 -10.50 -17.22 0.93
CA CYS A 55 -11.43 -16.90 1.98
C CYS A 55 -11.49 -15.40 2.19
N ARG A 56 -12.69 -14.91 2.52
CA ARG A 56 -12.90 -13.51 2.92
C ARG A 56 -12.36 -13.32 4.33
N ARG A 57 -11.38 -12.44 4.47
CA ARG A 57 -10.74 -12.13 5.76
C ARG A 57 -10.60 -10.63 5.96
N MET A 58 -10.60 -10.23 7.23
CA MET A 58 -10.33 -8.86 7.64
C MET A 58 -8.91 -8.79 8.18
N VAL A 59 -8.02 -8.12 7.47
CA VAL A 59 -6.60 -8.03 7.83
C VAL A 59 -6.11 -6.59 7.77
N THR A 60 -5.10 -6.26 8.58
CA THR A 60 -4.46 -4.94 8.58
C THR A 60 -3.45 -4.84 7.44
N ILE A 61 -3.03 -3.62 7.10
CA ILE A 61 -2.01 -3.41 6.04
C ILE A 61 -0.70 -4.11 6.43
N SER A 62 -0.32 -4.08 7.70
CA SER A 62 0.85 -4.83 8.20
C SER A 62 0.76 -6.31 7.85
N LYS A 63 -0.41 -6.94 8.09
CA LYS A 63 -0.58 -8.35 7.78
C LYS A 63 -0.61 -8.61 6.27
N MET A 64 -1.07 -7.66 5.46
CA MET A 64 -0.96 -7.75 4.00
C MET A 64 0.49 -7.79 3.52
N VAL A 65 1.39 -7.04 4.16
CA VAL A 65 2.83 -7.09 3.85
C VAL A 65 3.37 -8.49 4.12
N GLU A 66 3.08 -9.06 5.28
CA GLU A 66 3.51 -10.42 5.64
C GLU A 66 2.98 -11.47 4.65
N ILE A 67 1.71 -11.35 4.21
CA ILE A 67 1.13 -12.27 3.22
C ILE A 67 1.92 -12.22 1.91
N VAL A 68 2.31 -11.02 1.47
CA VAL A 68 3.10 -10.84 0.24
C VAL A 68 4.52 -11.38 0.40
N GLU A 69 5.13 -11.18 1.57
CA GLU A 69 6.46 -11.71 1.88
C GLU A 69 6.49 -13.24 1.86
N MET A 70 5.41 -13.88 2.32
CA MET A 70 5.21 -15.34 2.20
C MET A 70 4.94 -15.81 0.75
N GLY A 71 4.88 -14.91 -0.22
CA GLY A 71 4.57 -15.23 -1.63
C GLY A 71 3.08 -15.33 -1.92
N GLY A 72 2.23 -14.91 -0.99
CA GLY A 72 0.78 -14.89 -1.14
C GLY A 72 0.28 -13.72 -1.99
N SER A 73 -0.80 -13.97 -2.72
CA SER A 73 -1.56 -12.95 -3.43
C SER A 73 -2.86 -12.64 -2.69
N PHE A 74 -3.33 -11.40 -2.82
CA PHE A 74 -4.64 -11.02 -2.31
C PHE A 74 -5.37 -10.09 -3.27
N SER A 75 -6.70 -10.08 -3.14
CA SER A 75 -7.58 -9.20 -3.90
C SER A 75 -8.49 -8.42 -2.96
N PHE A 76 -8.65 -7.11 -3.20
CA PHE A 76 -9.62 -6.31 -2.45
C PHE A 76 -11.04 -6.63 -2.91
N ILE A 77 -11.98 -6.70 -1.96
CA ILE A 77 -13.40 -6.84 -2.28
C ILE A 77 -13.94 -5.53 -2.86
N ASN A 78 -13.56 -4.40 -2.28
CA ASN A 78 -13.96 -3.08 -2.71
C ASN A 78 -12.75 -2.28 -3.20
N GLY A 79 -12.81 -1.74 -4.42
CA GLY A 79 -11.74 -0.87 -4.92
C GLY A 79 -11.56 0.45 -4.13
N GLU A 80 -12.57 0.94 -3.41
CA GLU A 80 -12.45 2.08 -2.49
C GLU A 80 -11.52 1.77 -1.32
N ASP A 81 -11.60 0.53 -0.82
CA ASP A 81 -10.74 0.06 0.27
C ASP A 81 -9.30 -0.08 -0.23
N ALA A 82 -9.10 -0.49 -1.50
CA ALA A 82 -7.79 -0.51 -2.14
C ALA A 82 -7.18 0.90 -2.24
N GLN A 83 -7.95 1.89 -2.68
CA GLN A 83 -7.50 3.28 -2.74
C GLN A 83 -7.17 3.82 -1.34
N ARG A 84 -8.04 3.56 -0.35
CA ARG A 84 -7.81 4.00 1.03
C ARG A 84 -6.55 3.39 1.62
N ALA A 85 -6.29 2.11 1.35
CA ALA A 85 -5.07 1.44 1.78
C ALA A 85 -3.83 2.08 1.13
N TYR A 86 -3.88 2.34 -0.18
CA TYR A 86 -2.81 3.03 -0.90
C TYR A 86 -2.51 4.42 -0.30
N ASP A 87 -3.53 5.24 -0.07
CA ASP A 87 -3.37 6.58 0.50
C ASP A 87 -2.74 6.56 1.90
N ILE A 88 -3.08 5.56 2.73
CA ILE A 88 -2.48 5.37 4.06
C ILE A 88 -1.00 5.02 3.96
N ILE A 89 -0.63 4.13 3.02
CA ILE A 89 0.76 3.70 2.85
C ILE A 89 1.62 4.86 2.34
N VAL A 90 1.18 5.53 1.28
CA VAL A 90 1.89 6.69 0.72
C VAL A 90 1.99 7.81 1.74
N GLY A 91 0.92 8.06 2.50
CA GLY A 91 0.94 9.00 3.61
C GLY A 91 1.99 8.64 4.67
N HIS A 92 2.11 7.36 5.03
CA HIS A 92 3.12 6.92 5.99
C HIS A 92 4.56 7.06 5.46
N LEU A 93 4.80 6.72 4.18
CA LEU A 93 6.11 6.91 3.54
C LEU A 93 6.47 8.40 3.49
N SER A 94 5.50 9.26 3.19
CA SER A 94 5.68 10.72 3.16
C SER A 94 6.00 11.28 4.55
N ASP A 95 5.29 10.81 5.59
CA ASP A 95 5.57 11.16 6.98
C ASP A 95 7.03 10.81 7.37
N TRP A 96 7.58 9.71 6.85
CA TRP A 96 8.97 9.33 7.08
C TRP A 96 9.97 10.20 6.34
N VAL A 97 9.69 10.58 5.08
CA VAL A 97 10.52 11.53 4.34
C VAL A 97 10.57 12.88 5.04
N ASP A 98 9.41 13.40 5.45
CA ASP A 98 9.29 14.65 6.19
C ASP A 98 9.98 14.59 7.54
N ALA A 99 9.84 13.46 8.24
CA ALA A 99 10.56 13.22 9.48
C ALA A 99 12.05 13.34 9.20
N ILE A 100 12.59 12.55 8.27
CA ILE A 100 14.02 12.54 7.95
C ILE A 100 14.47 13.96 7.66
N ASN A 101 13.85 14.68 6.73
CA ASN A 101 14.29 16.01 6.33
C ASN A 101 14.25 17.06 7.46
N ASN A 102 13.20 17.07 8.28
CA ASN A 102 12.94 18.18 9.20
C ASN A 102 13.37 17.93 10.65
N ARG A 103 13.58 16.67 11.07
CA ARG A 103 13.92 16.36 12.47
C ARG A 103 15.39 16.03 12.63
N VAL A 104 16.02 16.74 13.57
CA VAL A 104 17.46 16.64 13.91
C VAL A 104 17.78 15.36 14.69
N ASN A 105 16.81 14.78 15.40
CA ASN A 105 17.01 13.61 16.25
C ASN A 105 16.04 12.47 15.91
N ILE A 106 16.28 11.80 14.78
CA ILE A 106 15.52 10.61 14.36
C ILE A 106 16.31 9.34 14.63
N ARG A 107 15.63 8.37 15.23
CA ARG A 107 16.08 6.99 15.30
C ARG A 107 16.12 6.41 13.90
N ARG A 108 17.22 5.74 13.54
CA ARG A 108 17.48 5.16 12.21
C ARG A 108 16.21 4.54 11.61
N PRO A 109 15.76 4.99 10.43
CA PRO A 109 14.50 4.51 9.84
C PRO A 109 14.60 3.01 9.53
N PRO A 110 13.51 2.24 9.73
CA PRO A 110 13.47 0.82 9.39
C PRO A 110 13.40 0.68 7.87
N LYS A 111 14.57 0.57 7.22
CA LYS A 111 14.70 0.57 5.75
C LYS A 111 13.96 -0.59 5.10
N ASP A 112 14.03 -1.78 5.69
CA ASP A 112 13.44 -3.00 5.13
C ASP A 112 11.91 -2.93 5.12
N ASP A 113 11.30 -2.57 6.24
CA ASP A 113 9.84 -2.38 6.36
C ASP A 113 9.33 -1.32 5.38
N LEU A 114 10.05 -0.20 5.21
CA LEU A 114 9.69 0.85 4.27
C LEU A 114 9.78 0.37 2.81
N ARG A 115 10.75 -0.48 2.48
CA ARG A 115 10.89 -1.09 1.16
C ARG A 115 9.74 -2.07 0.88
N GLN A 116 9.35 -2.87 1.87
CA GLN A 116 8.24 -3.79 1.74
C GLN A 116 6.91 -3.05 1.56
N LEU A 117 6.71 -1.95 2.30
CA LEU A 117 5.54 -1.09 2.14
C LEU A 117 5.46 -0.43 0.77
N ASP A 118 6.59 0.03 0.22
CA ASP A 118 6.66 0.60 -1.12
C ASP A 118 6.33 -0.44 -2.21
N ALA A 119 6.88 -1.65 -2.08
CA ALA A 119 6.55 -2.77 -2.97
C ALA A 119 5.06 -3.12 -2.92
N LEU A 120 4.46 -3.13 -1.71
CA LEU A 120 3.04 -3.36 -1.54
C LEU A 120 2.20 -2.21 -2.14
N ALA A 121 2.61 -0.95 -1.97
CA ALA A 121 1.95 0.20 -2.59
C ALA A 121 1.93 0.09 -4.13
N ALA A 122 3.04 -0.34 -4.74
CA ALA A 122 3.13 -0.55 -6.19
C ALA A 122 2.17 -1.65 -6.69
N MET A 123 1.95 -2.71 -5.90
CA MET A 123 0.98 -3.75 -6.23
C MET A 123 -0.46 -3.28 -6.09
N ILE A 124 -0.79 -2.59 -4.98
CA ILE A 124 -2.13 -2.03 -4.75
C ILE A 124 -2.45 -0.97 -5.81
N TYR A 125 -1.47 -0.17 -6.23
CA TYR A 125 -1.68 0.84 -7.26
C TYR A 125 -2.19 0.23 -8.57
N LYS A 126 -1.70 -0.97 -8.97
CA LYS A 126 -2.18 -1.65 -10.18
C LYS A 126 -3.66 -2.01 -10.09
N SER A 127 -4.12 -2.49 -8.94
CA SER A 127 -5.54 -2.84 -8.72
C SER A 127 -6.42 -1.61 -8.50
N ALA A 128 -5.92 -0.59 -7.80
CA ALA A 128 -6.62 0.66 -7.56
C ALA A 128 -6.74 1.53 -8.84
N ARG A 129 -5.76 1.50 -9.75
CA ARG A 129 -5.74 2.28 -10.99
C ARG A 129 -6.98 2.04 -11.86
N ILE A 130 -7.45 0.79 -11.93
CA ILE A 130 -8.64 0.43 -12.72
C ILE A 130 -9.85 1.25 -12.26
N ARG A 131 -9.97 1.51 -10.94
CA ARG A 131 -11.08 2.28 -10.36
C ARG A 131 -10.82 3.79 -10.29
N MET A 132 -9.57 4.23 -10.06
CA MET A 132 -9.21 5.65 -10.14
C MET A 132 -9.48 6.25 -11.54
N VAL A 133 -9.40 5.43 -12.59
CA VAL A 133 -9.75 5.85 -13.96
C VAL A 133 -11.27 6.00 -14.12
N SER A 134 -12.09 5.18 -13.47
CA SER A 134 -13.56 5.31 -13.54
C SER A 134 -14.12 6.50 -12.75
N ASP A 135 -13.48 6.89 -11.64
CA ASP A 135 -13.92 8.04 -10.82
C ASP A 135 -13.46 9.40 -11.36
N THR A 136 -12.66 9.41 -12.45
CA THR A 136 -12.33 10.65 -13.17
C THR A 136 -13.54 11.07 -14.01
N SER A 137 -14.67 11.40 -13.37
CA SER A 137 -15.71 12.20 -14.02
C SER A 137 -15.05 13.53 -14.37
N VAL A 138 -15.03 13.86 -15.66
CA VAL A 138 -14.46 15.11 -16.17
C VAL A 138 -15.02 16.26 -15.35
N PRO A 139 -14.19 17.13 -14.72
CA PRO A 139 -14.69 18.24 -13.94
C PRO A 139 -15.69 19.04 -14.78
N LYS A 140 -16.85 19.42 -14.21
CA LYS A 140 -17.93 20.14 -14.93
C LYS A 140 -17.42 21.36 -15.72
N LEU A 141 -16.33 21.97 -15.26
CA LEU A 141 -15.66 23.08 -15.92
C LEU A 141 -15.01 22.67 -17.26
N VAL A 142 -14.37 21.50 -17.31
CA VAL A 142 -13.74 20.92 -18.51
C VAL A 142 -14.82 20.47 -19.49
N GLN A 143 -15.91 19.87 -19.02
CA GLN A 143 -17.09 19.59 -19.87
C GLN A 143 -17.70 20.87 -20.47
N LYS A 144 -17.80 21.95 -19.68
CA LYS A 144 -18.33 23.23 -20.16
C LYS A 144 -17.39 23.92 -21.16
N LEU A 145 -16.07 23.76 -21.00
CA LEU A 145 -15.06 24.22 -21.96
C LEU A 145 -15.04 23.41 -23.25
N LEU A 146 -15.20 22.08 -23.18
CA LEU A 146 -15.29 21.20 -24.34
C LEU A 146 -16.55 21.46 -25.18
N ASN A 147 -17.67 21.80 -24.55
CA ASN A 147 -18.89 22.19 -25.25
C ASN A 147 -18.85 23.60 -25.86
N MET A 148 -17.83 24.41 -25.54
CA MET A 148 -17.66 25.78 -26.05
C MET A 148 -16.66 25.90 -27.20
N SER A 149 -15.88 24.85 -27.51
CA SER A 149 -14.89 24.91 -28.59
C SER A 149 -14.88 23.60 -29.41
N PRO A 150 -15.43 23.58 -30.64
CA PRO A 150 -15.47 22.39 -31.47
C PRO A 150 -14.13 22.03 -32.14
N MET A 151 -13.02 22.74 -31.85
CA MET A 151 -11.71 22.57 -32.51
C MET A 151 -10.53 22.31 -31.56
N ALA A 152 -10.75 22.19 -30.25
CA ALA A 152 -9.68 21.86 -29.32
C ALA A 152 -9.50 20.34 -29.21
N THR A 153 -8.52 19.78 -29.92
CA THR A 153 -8.06 18.40 -29.68
C THR A 153 -7.71 18.22 -28.20
N PRO A 154 -8.17 17.15 -27.53
CA PRO A 154 -7.82 16.90 -26.13
C PRO A 154 -6.31 16.62 -26.06
N GLN A 155 -5.54 17.61 -25.61
CA GLN A 155 -4.17 17.35 -25.16
C GLN A 155 -4.30 16.39 -23.97
N LYS A 156 -3.67 15.22 -24.07
CA LYS A 156 -3.57 14.22 -23.00
C LYS A 156 -3.09 14.91 -21.72
N LEU A 157 -4.03 15.23 -20.83
CA LEU A 157 -3.78 15.95 -19.60
C LEU A 157 -3.01 15.06 -18.62
N VAL A 158 -1.73 15.36 -18.44
CA VAL A 158 -1.00 15.44 -17.16
C VAL A 158 -0.88 14.16 -16.30
N LYS A 159 -1.56 13.05 -16.57
CA LYS A 159 -1.49 11.84 -15.73
C LYS A 159 -0.21 11.02 -15.93
N ASP A 160 0.55 11.28 -17.01
CA ASP A 160 1.82 10.61 -17.29
C ASP A 160 3.02 11.17 -16.47
N SER A 161 2.89 12.34 -15.82
CA SER A 161 3.98 12.87 -14.98
C SER A 161 4.04 12.14 -13.63
N VAL A 162 2.90 11.93 -12.97
CA VAL A 162 2.85 11.18 -11.68
C VAL A 162 3.27 9.71 -11.86
N ALA A 163 3.03 9.14 -13.05
CA ALA A 163 3.50 7.80 -13.41
C ALA A 163 5.01 7.72 -13.72
N LYS A 164 5.65 8.85 -14.08
CA LYS A 164 7.11 8.94 -14.25
C LYS A 164 7.84 9.16 -12.93
N ASP A 165 7.19 9.75 -11.93
CA ASP A 165 7.83 10.10 -10.66
C ASP A 165 8.03 8.89 -9.70
N HIS A 166 7.34 7.77 -9.92
CA HIS A 166 7.64 6.49 -9.23
C HIS A 166 8.85 5.73 -9.82
N LYS A 167 9.63 6.34 -10.73
CA LYS A 167 10.86 5.71 -11.25
C LYS A 167 11.98 5.64 -10.23
N HIS A 168 11.89 6.42 -9.15
CA HIS A 168 12.75 6.29 -7.99
C HIS A 168 11.86 5.90 -6.81
N PRO A 169 11.96 4.67 -6.28
CA PRO A 169 11.21 4.31 -5.08
C PRO A 169 11.58 5.31 -3.98
N ILE A 170 10.58 5.77 -3.21
CA ILE A 170 10.79 6.75 -2.13
C ILE A 170 11.89 6.24 -1.16
N THR A 171 12.05 4.92 -1.09
CA THR A 171 13.10 4.22 -0.36
C THR A 171 14.53 4.55 -0.84
N ASP A 172 14.77 4.72 -2.15
CA ASP A 172 16.08 5.09 -2.68
C ASP A 172 16.43 6.53 -2.29
N MET A 173 15.44 7.43 -2.29
CA MET A 173 15.62 8.80 -1.80
C MET A 173 15.91 8.83 -0.29
N ILE A 174 15.28 7.95 0.49
CA ILE A 174 15.55 7.80 1.93
C ILE A 174 16.96 7.22 2.17
N ALA A 175 17.41 6.29 1.33
CA ALA A 175 18.74 5.70 1.44
C ALA A 175 19.85 6.73 1.21
N ASP A 176 19.75 7.52 0.13
CA ASP A 176 20.73 8.58 -0.21
C ASP A 176 20.81 9.66 0.87
N VAL A 177 19.67 10.12 1.42
CA VAL A 177 19.66 11.15 2.47
C VAL A 177 20.27 10.65 3.78
N GLY A 178 20.08 9.36 4.10
CA GLY A 178 20.70 8.74 5.27
C GLY A 178 22.24 8.70 5.16
N GLU A 179 22.76 8.29 4.00
CA GLU A 179 24.21 8.24 3.75
C GLU A 179 24.84 9.63 3.76
N LEU A 180 24.17 10.64 3.19
CA LEU A 180 24.61 12.03 3.21
C LEU A 180 24.70 12.61 4.64
N ARG A 181 23.81 12.20 5.54
CA ARG A 181 23.86 12.61 6.96
C ARG A 181 24.99 11.94 7.71
N ASP A 182 25.19 10.65 7.48
CA ASP A 182 26.30 9.92 8.09
C ASP A 182 27.64 10.52 7.64
N ILE A 183 27.83 10.82 6.35
CA ILE A 183 29.05 11.48 5.81
C ILE A 183 29.30 12.86 6.45
N ARG A 184 28.25 13.64 6.73
CA ARG A 184 28.41 14.93 7.44
C ARG A 184 28.85 14.75 8.88
N ARG A 185 28.38 13.69 9.55
CA ARG A 185 28.71 13.38 10.95
C ARG A 185 30.16 12.93 11.18
N TRP A 186 30.84 12.44 10.14
CA TRP A 186 32.28 12.11 10.17
C TRP A 186 33.20 13.30 9.84
N ARG A 187 32.63 14.42 9.37
CA ARG A 187 33.38 15.62 8.96
C ARG A 187 33.42 16.73 10.02
N ASP A 188 32.68 16.57 11.12
CA ASP A 188 32.73 17.38 12.34
C ASP A 188 33.52 16.65 13.42
#